data_AF-A0A7J4NKC3-F1
#
_entry.id   AF-A0A7J4NKC3-F1
#
_cell.length_a   1.000
_cell.length_b   1.000
_cell.length_c   1.000
_cell.angle_alpha   90.00
_cell.angle_beta   90.00
_cell.angle_gamma   90.00
#
_symmetry.space_group_name_H-M   'P 1'
#
loop_
_entity.id
_entity.type
_entity.pdbx_description
1 polymer ?
#
loop_
_entity_poly.entity_id
_entity_poly.type
_entity_poly.pdbx_seq_one_letter_code
_entity_poly.pdbx_strand_id
1 'polypeptide(L)'
;IGVGLMLLTIVFGYSGYLLPWDALAFGAATIGIAMAKSTPLIGNWMAIMLFGGTSLSGATVTRMYFLHVFILPVIVTGLIIIHLFIVWVQGIAEPH
;
A
#
# COMPACT_ATOMS: atom_id res chain seq x y z
N ILE A 1 9.65 -13.53 4.16
CA ILE A 1 8.58 -12.72 4.80
C ILE A 1 8.99 -11.27 5.00
N GLY A 2 10.17 -11.00 5.57
CA GLY A 2 10.67 -9.63 5.77
C GLY A 2 10.62 -8.72 4.54
N VAL A 3 11.05 -9.19 3.36
CA VAL A 3 10.96 -8.40 2.10
C VAL A 3 9.50 -8.04 1.75
N GLY A 4 8.56 -8.98 1.96
CA GLY A 4 7.14 -8.71 1.74
C GLY A 4 6.58 -7.67 2.73
N LEU A 5 6.98 -7.75 4.00
CA LEU A 5 6.65 -6.74 5.01
C LEU A 5 7.22 -5.37 4.63
N MET A 6 8.47 -5.30 4.14
CA MET A 6 9.09 -4.06 3.67
C MET A 6 8.28 -3.42 2.53
N LEU A 7 7.90 -4.19 1.51
CA LEU A 7 7.08 -3.69 0.41
C LEU A 7 5.70 -3.21 0.88
N LEU A 8 5.06 -3.94 1.79
CA LEU A 8 3.78 -3.52 2.38
C LEU A 8 3.92 -2.22 3.18
N THR A 9 5.00 -2.02 3.92
CA THR A 9 5.26 -0.78 4.66
C THR A 9 5.41 0.42 3.73
N ILE A 10 6.03 0.25 2.55
CA ILE A 10 6.09 1.32 1.54
C ILE A 10 4.69 1.69 1.04
N VAL A 11 3.85 0.69 0.75
CA VAL A 11 2.44 0.92 0.36
C VAL A 11 1.63 1.56 1.50
N PHE A 12 1.90 1.17 2.74
CA PHE A 12 1.31 1.76 3.94
C PHE A 12 1.65 3.26 4.04
N GLY A 13 2.92 3.61 3.88
CA GLY A 13 3.38 5.00 3.87
C GLY A 13 2.73 5.81 2.75
N TYR A 14 2.69 5.26 1.53
CA TYR A 14 2.06 5.91 0.39
C TYR A 14 0.56 6.16 0.60
N SER A 15 -0.20 5.14 1.01
CA SER A 15 -1.65 5.27 1.24
C SER A 15 -2.00 6.29 2.32
N GLY A 16 -1.18 6.41 3.37
CA GLY A 16 -1.35 7.41 4.43
C GLY A 16 -0.97 8.82 3.96
N TYR A 17 0.06 8.94 3.13
CA TYR A 17 0.51 10.21 2.56
C TYR A 17 -0.57 10.90 1.70
N LEU A 18 -1.50 10.14 1.13
CA LEU A 18 -2.59 10.69 0.31
C LEU A 18 -3.75 11.28 1.12
N LEU A 19 -3.84 11.01 2.43
CA LEU A 19 -4.99 11.38 3.27
C LEU A 19 -5.12 12.88 3.58
N PRO A 20 -4.04 13.64 3.83
CA PRO A 20 -4.14 15.08 4.13
C PRO A 20 -4.70 15.93 2.98
N TRP A 21 -4.67 15.39 1.75
CA TRP A 21 -5.23 16.03 0.56
C TRP A 21 -4.70 17.44 0.27
N ASP A 22 -3.43 17.67 0.59
CA ASP A 22 -2.70 18.89 0.24
C ASP A 22 -2.16 18.85 -1.21
N ALA A 23 -1.49 19.92 -1.66
CA ALA A 23 -0.97 20.03 -3.02
C ALA A 23 0.06 18.94 -3.37
N LEU A 24 0.85 18.49 -2.39
CA LEU A 24 1.87 17.47 -2.61
C LEU A 24 1.24 16.07 -2.69
N ALA A 25 0.27 15.78 -1.82
CA ALA A 25 -0.55 14.58 -1.87
C ALA A 25 -1.31 14.47 -3.19
N PHE A 26 -1.85 15.58 -3.71
CA PHE A 26 -2.47 15.65 -5.04
C PHE A 26 -1.50 15.24 -6.16
N GLY A 27 -0.27 15.78 -6.12
CA GLY A 27 0.77 15.43 -7.08
C GLY A 27 1.11 13.94 -7.04
N ALA A 28 1.31 13.39 -5.83
CA ALA A 28 1.61 11.99 -5.64
C ALA A 28 0.47 11.04 -6.05
N ALA A 29 -0.79 11.43 -5.82
CA ALA A 29 -1.94 10.65 -6.26
C ALA A 29 -2.09 10.68 -7.80
N THR A 30 -1.82 11.83 -8.42
CA THR A 30 -1.84 11.97 -9.88
C THR A 30 -0.78 11.09 -10.54
N ILE A 31 0.44 11.09 -10.00
CA ILE A 31 1.52 10.19 -10.45
C ILE A 31 1.12 8.73 -10.25
N GLY A 32 0.53 8.37 -9.11
CA GLY A 32 0.06 7.00 -8.84
C GLY A 32 -0.97 6.50 -9.84
N ILE A 33 -1.96 7.33 -10.18
CA ILE A 33 -2.97 7.01 -11.21
C ILE A 33 -2.30 6.86 -12.59
N ALA A 34 -1.36 7.76 -12.92
CA ALA A 34 -0.61 7.66 -14.18
C ALA A 34 0.22 6.37 -14.28
N MET A 35 0.84 5.94 -13.17
CA MET A 35 1.56 4.66 -13.07
C MET A 35 0.62 3.46 -13.20
N ALA A 36 -0.58 3.50 -12.62
CA ALA A 36 -1.56 2.44 -12.81
C ALA A 36 -1.99 2.34 -14.29
N LYS A 37 -2.21 3.50 -14.94
CA LYS A 37 -2.61 3.58 -16.35
C LYS A 37 -1.52 3.16 -17.33
N SER A 38 -0.25 3.23 -16.96
CA SER A 38 0.85 2.82 -17.84
C SER A 38 0.96 1.30 -18.03
N THR A 39 0.18 0.51 -17.28
CA THR A 39 0.20 -0.95 -17.43
C THR A 39 -0.44 -1.38 -18.76
N PRO A 40 0.25 -2.21 -19.57
CA PRO A 40 -0.29 -2.73 -20.81
C PRO A 40 -1.60 -3.50 -20.60
N LEU A 41 -2.55 -3.36 -21.53
CA LEU A 41 -3.84 -4.06 -21.58
C LEU A 41 -4.86 -3.70 -20.48
N ILE A 42 -4.44 -3.54 -19.22
CA ILE A 42 -5.33 -3.39 -18.06
C ILE A 42 -5.23 -2.05 -17.34
N GLY A 43 -4.47 -1.07 -17.87
CA GLY A 43 -4.14 0.16 -17.15
C GLY A 43 -5.35 0.95 -16.62
N ASN A 44 -6.39 1.15 -17.44
CA ASN A 44 -7.61 1.84 -16.98
C ASN A 44 -8.35 1.05 -15.90
N TRP A 45 -8.42 -0.28 -16.06
CA TRP A 45 -9.05 -1.15 -15.08
C TRP A 45 -8.31 -1.12 -13.74
N MET A 46 -6.98 -1.08 -13.79
CA MET A 46 -6.13 -1.04 -12.61
C MET A 46 -6.22 0.30 -11.88
N ALA A 47 -6.30 1.41 -12.61
CA ALA A 47 -6.55 2.72 -12.02
C ALA A 47 -7.93 2.79 -11.33
N ILE A 48 -8.97 2.25 -11.97
CA ILE A 48 -10.32 2.18 -11.38
C ILE A 48 -10.32 1.30 -10.13
N MET A 49 -9.61 0.16 -10.15
CA MET A 49 -9.58 -0.77 -9.02
C MET A 49 -8.80 -0.18 -7.83
N LEU A 50 -7.64 0.43 -8.07
CA LEU A 50 -6.78 0.97 -7.01
C LEU A 50 -7.28 2.33 -6.49
N PHE A 51 -7.63 3.26 -7.38
CA PHE A 51 -7.88 4.67 -7.03
C PHE A 51 -9.36 5.08 -7.15
N GLY A 52 -10.25 4.19 -7.62
CA GLY A 52 -11.68 4.47 -7.72
C GLY A 52 -12.11 5.29 -8.93
N GLY A 53 -11.18 5.57 -9.85
CA GLY A 53 -11.46 6.27 -11.11
C GLY A 53 -10.21 6.34 -11.99
N THR A 54 -10.38 6.82 -13.22
CA THR A 54 -9.28 7.10 -14.15
C THR A 54 -8.72 8.52 -14.02
N SER A 55 -9.36 9.35 -13.20
CA SER A 55 -8.96 10.70 -12.82
C SER A 55 -9.07 10.86 -11.30
N LEU A 56 -8.35 11.84 -10.78
CA LEU A 56 -8.34 12.12 -9.35
C LEU A 56 -9.70 12.67 -8.90
N SER A 57 -10.28 12.08 -7.86
CA SER A 57 -11.54 12.52 -7.27
C SER A 57 -11.57 12.24 -5.77
N GLY A 58 -12.56 12.78 -5.05
CA GLY A 58 -12.76 12.48 -3.63
C GLY A 58 -12.93 10.98 -3.34
N ALA A 59 -13.39 10.18 -4.31
CA ALA A 59 -13.50 8.72 -4.17
C ALA A 59 -12.12 8.05 -3.96
N THR A 60 -11.04 8.66 -4.48
CA THR A 60 -9.67 8.18 -4.26
C THR A 60 -9.29 8.28 -2.79
N VAL A 61 -9.61 9.39 -2.12
CA VAL A 61 -9.34 9.57 -0.68
C VAL A 61 -10.09 8.53 0.14
N THR A 62 -11.38 8.36 -0.11
CA THR A 62 -12.21 7.40 0.62
C THR A 62 -11.67 5.98 0.49
N ARG A 63 -11.18 5.59 -0.70
CA ARG A 63 -10.55 4.28 -0.90
C ARG A 63 -9.21 4.15 -0.20
N MET A 64 -8.35 5.16 -0.29
CA MET A 64 -7.05 5.15 0.39
C MET A 64 -7.21 5.11 1.90
N TYR A 65 -8.21 5.82 2.44
CA TYR A 65 -8.58 5.74 3.86
C TYR A 65 -8.99 4.32 4.25
N PHE A 66 -9.90 3.69 3.50
CA PHE A 66 -10.33 2.33 3.78
C PHE A 66 -9.17 1.32 3.68
N LEU A 67 -8.32 1.45 2.66
CA LEU A 67 -7.12 0.62 2.51
C LEU A 67 -6.14 0.81 3.67
N HIS A 68 -5.86 2.05 4.05
CA HIS A 68 -4.86 2.40 5.05
C HIS A 68 -5.29 2.08 6.49
N VAL A 69 -6.57 2.27 6.82
CA VAL A 69 -7.06 2.12 8.20
C VAL A 69 -7.60 0.72 8.48
N PHE A 70 -8.14 0.01 7.48
CA PHE A 70 -8.75 -1.30 7.68
C PHE A 70 -7.93 -2.44 7.07
N ILE A 71 -7.70 -2.40 5.75
CA ILE A 71 -7.13 -3.56 5.05
C ILE A 71 -5.66 -3.76 5.38
N LEU A 72 -4.84 -2.73 5.20
CA LEU A 72 -3.38 -2.84 5.37
C LEU A 72 -2.98 -3.18 6.82
N PRO A 73 -3.58 -2.59 7.88
CA PRO A 73 -3.24 -2.96 9.25
C PRO A 73 -3.51 -4.43 9.55
N VAL A 74 -4.66 -4.96 9.11
CA VAL A 74 -5.01 -6.38 9.33
C VAL A 74 -3.99 -7.31 8.65
N ILE A 75 -3.64 -7.02 7.40
CA ILE A 75 -2.66 -7.84 6.64
C ILE A 75 -1.26 -7.74 7.24
N VAL A 76 -0.79 -6.53 7.55
CA VAL A 76 0.56 -6.30 8.10
C VAL A 76 0.70 -6.92 9.48
N THR A 77 -0.29 -6.76 10.38
CA THR A 77 -0.28 -7.40 11.70
C THR A 77 -0.23 -8.92 11.57
N GLY A 78 -1.04 -9.52 10.69
CA GLY A 78 -1.01 -10.96 10.44
C GLY A 78 0.36 -11.44 9.97
N LEU A 79 0.99 -10.73 9.03
CA LEU A 79 2.32 -11.08 8.53
C LEU A 79 3.42 -10.86 9.56
N ILE A 80 3.31 -9.85 10.44
CA ILE A 80 4.24 -9.66 11.57
C ILE A 80 4.15 -10.85 12.52
N ILE A 81 2.94 -11.30 12.88
CA ILE A 81 2.75 -12.47 13.74
C ILE A 81 3.43 -13.70 13.12
N ILE A 82 3.19 -13.96 11.83
CA ILE A 82 3.81 -15.08 11.12
C ILE A 82 5.33 -14.92 11.07
N HIS A 83 5.83 -13.70 10.81
CA HIS A 83 7.26 -13.44 10.72
C HIS A 83 7.97 -13.73 12.05
N LEU A 84 7.40 -13.25 13.16
CA LEU A 84 7.93 -13.46 14.51
C LEU A 84 7.78 -14.92 14.96
N PHE A 85 6.69 -15.60 14.57
CA PHE A 85 6.50 -17.01 14.87
C PHE A 85 7.63 -17.87 14.27
N ILE A 86 8.04 -17.59 13.03
CA ILE A 86 9.16 -18.31 12.40
C ILE A 86 10.47 -18.07 13.17
N VAL A 87 10.74 -16.81 13.56
CA VAL A 87 11.93 -16.47 14.36
C VAL A 87 11.90 -17.18 15.71
N TRP A 88 10.73 -17.27 16.35
CA TRP A 88 10.58 -17.96 17.62
C TRP A 88 10.83 -19.47 17.51
N VAL A 89 10.32 -20.11 16.45
CA VAL A 89 10.51 -21.56 16.23
C VAL A 89 11.95 -21.90 15.82
N GLN A 90 12.58 -21.06 15.00
CA GLN A 90 13.92 -21.34 14.45
C GLN A 90 15.07 -20.87 15.34
N GLY A 91 14.79 -19.95 16.28
CA GLY A 91 15.81 -19.31 17.09
C GLY A 91 16.56 -18.20 16.33
N ILE A 92 17.39 -17.45 17.06
CA ILE A 92 18.22 -16.39 16.49
C ILE A 92 19.52 -16.98 15.94
N ALA A 93 20.01 -16.43 14.84
CA ALA A 93 21.30 -16.82 14.28
C ALA A 93 22.44 -16.42 15.23
N GLU A 94 23.44 -17.29 15.35
CA GLU A 94 24.64 -16.97 16.13
C GLU A 94 25.45 -15.85 15.43
N PRO A 95 25.98 -14.90 16.22
CA PRO A 95 26.86 -13.87 15.69
C PRO A 95 28.14 -14.52 15.18
N HIS A 96 28.47 -14.22 13.92
CA HIS A 96 29.69 -14.62 13.23
C HIS A 96 30.76 -13.53 13.35
#